data_AF-A0A0N8H7M1-F1
#
_entry.id   AF-A0A0N8H7M1-F1
#
_cell.length_a   1.000
_cell.length_b   1.000
_cell.length_c   1.000
_cell.angle_alpha   90.00
_cell.angle_beta   90.00
_cell.angle_gamma   90.00
#
_symmetry.space_group_name_H-M   'P 1'
#
loop_
_entity.id
_entity.type
_entity.pdbx_description
1 polymer ?
#
loop_
_entity_poly.entity_id
_entity_poly.type
_entity_poly.pdbx_seq_one_letter_code
_entity_poly.pdbx_strand_id
1 'polypeptide(L)'
;MAASKAGNLALRALQLIFAIIVMGTDGYAIHVFRGHTEYEHFEFGNYYNYYGVPDAWGFLMFCAGWTVLGVIFLLVARNRFADHVLIGYIRVAVEAVALLSWLAGFIAVAVNIGSSACPIEESGCGSLKAATVFGALEWLLFVITTILTTRIVFNSIRQPKNSTISPDMPTQSAA
;
A
#
# COMPACT_ATOMS: atom_id res chain seq x y z
N MET A 1 17.05 -21.52 -1.10
CA MET A 1 15.80 -21.01 -1.73
C MET A 1 14.65 -20.77 -0.72
N ALA A 2 14.63 -21.41 0.45
CA ALA A 2 13.59 -21.20 1.47
C ALA A 2 13.68 -19.84 2.21
N ALA A 3 14.90 -19.35 2.47
CA ALA A 3 15.13 -18.09 3.19
C ALA A 3 14.55 -16.84 2.48
N SER A 4 14.61 -16.79 1.15
CA SER A 4 14.04 -15.66 0.38
C SER A 4 12.51 -15.71 0.29
N LYS A 5 11.89 -16.90 0.31
CA LYS A 5 10.42 -17.03 0.40
C LYS A 5 9.91 -16.57 1.76
N ALA A 6 10.61 -16.93 2.85
CA ALA A 6 10.27 -16.52 4.20
C ALA A 6 10.33 -14.98 4.35
N GLY A 7 11.40 -14.35 3.84
CA GLY A 7 11.52 -12.88 3.88
C GLY A 7 10.40 -12.14 3.13
N ASN A 8 10.02 -12.62 1.94
CA ASN A 8 8.91 -12.03 1.19
C ASN A 8 7.56 -12.20 1.91
N LEU A 9 7.33 -13.35 2.58
CA LEU A 9 6.11 -13.58 3.35
C LEU A 9 6.06 -12.68 4.58
N ALA A 10 7.19 -12.51 5.27
CA ALA A 10 7.29 -11.61 6.42
C ALA A 10 6.98 -10.16 6.04
N LEU A 11 7.50 -9.67 4.91
CA LEU A 11 7.19 -8.32 4.41
C LEU A 11 5.69 -8.15 4.15
N ARG A 12 5.04 -9.15 3.53
CA ARG A 12 3.59 -9.11 3.27
C ARG A 12 2.75 -9.16 4.54
N ALA A 13 3.18 -9.97 5.51
CA ALA A 13 2.51 -10.05 6.81
C ALA A 13 2.62 -8.71 7.54
N LEU A 14 3.80 -8.08 7.52
CA LEU A 14 4.01 -6.78 8.14
C LEU A 14 3.17 -5.68 7.47
N GLN A 15 3.11 -5.68 6.14
CA GLN A 15 2.23 -4.78 5.37
C GLN A 15 0.76 -4.92 5.80
N LEU A 16 0.28 -6.15 5.93
CA LEU A 16 -1.09 -6.43 6.35
C LEU A 16 -1.35 -5.99 7.80
N ILE A 17 -0.40 -6.22 8.71
CA ILE A 17 -0.52 -5.80 10.12
C ILE A 17 -0.60 -4.28 10.22
N PHE A 18 0.29 -3.55 9.54
CA PHE A 18 0.29 -2.10 9.56
C PHE A 18 -0.97 -1.51 8.91
N ALA A 19 -1.45 -2.10 7.81
CA ALA A 19 -2.73 -1.71 7.22
C ALA A 19 -3.90 -1.89 8.19
N ILE A 20 -3.95 -3.02 8.94
CA ILE A 20 -5.00 -3.24 9.95
C ILE A 20 -4.89 -2.23 11.10
N ILE A 21 -3.67 -1.91 11.55
CA ILE A 21 -3.45 -0.90 12.58
C ILE A 21 -3.98 0.47 12.10
N VAL A 22 -3.61 0.90 10.90
CA VAL A 22 -4.08 2.16 10.31
C VAL A 22 -5.60 2.16 10.18
N MET A 23 -6.20 1.07 9.71
CA MET A 23 -7.66 0.92 9.65
C MET A 23 -8.31 0.99 11.05
N GLY A 24 -7.68 0.45 12.08
CA GLY A 24 -8.17 0.58 13.45
C GLY A 24 -8.09 2.02 13.97
N THR A 25 -6.93 2.65 13.85
CA THR A 25 -6.66 3.97 14.44
C THR A 25 -7.39 5.09 13.72
N ASP A 26 -7.42 5.04 12.38
CA ASP A 26 -8.10 6.05 11.56
C ASP A 26 -9.63 5.88 11.64
N GLY A 27 -10.11 4.63 11.79
CA GLY A 27 -11.53 4.33 11.92
C GLY A 27 -12.09 4.75 13.25
N TYR A 28 -11.31 4.53 14.31
CA TYR A 28 -11.62 5.08 15.63
C TYR A 28 -11.67 6.61 15.59
N ALA A 29 -10.68 7.26 14.95
CA ALA A 29 -10.65 8.72 14.83
C ALA A 29 -11.87 9.28 14.09
N ILE A 30 -12.23 8.69 12.95
CA ILE A 30 -13.44 9.04 12.19
C ILE A 30 -14.70 8.85 13.04
N HIS A 31 -14.78 7.72 13.75
CA HIS A 31 -15.93 7.40 14.59
C HIS A 31 -16.07 8.34 15.80
N VAL A 32 -14.95 8.81 16.38
CA VAL A 32 -14.96 9.74 17.51
C VAL A 32 -15.27 11.16 17.06
N PHE A 33 -14.67 11.62 15.95
CA PHE A 33 -14.80 13.00 15.50
C PHE A 33 -16.24 13.39 15.17
N ARG A 34 -17.08 12.43 14.75
CA ARG A 34 -18.52 12.56 14.39
C ARG A 34 -18.89 13.98 13.95
N GLY A 35 -19.02 14.20 12.64
CA GLY A 35 -19.24 15.53 12.07
C GLY A 35 -20.18 16.40 12.91
N HIS A 36 -19.68 17.55 13.34
CA HIS A 36 -20.30 18.38 14.37
C HIS A 36 -20.45 19.81 13.86
N THR A 37 -21.47 20.51 14.36
CA THR A 37 -21.68 21.93 14.08
C THR A 37 -20.99 22.76 15.15
N GLU A 38 -20.04 23.59 14.77
CA GLU A 38 -19.46 24.60 15.66
C GLU A 38 -20.07 25.97 15.41
N TYR A 39 -20.15 26.75 16.48
CA TYR A 39 -20.64 28.11 16.46
C TYR A 39 -19.46 29.04 16.29
N GLU A 40 -19.31 29.63 15.11
CA GLU A 40 -18.17 30.50 14.83
C GLU A 40 -18.57 31.97 14.86
N HIS A 41 -17.73 32.77 15.52
CA HIS A 41 -17.89 34.20 15.66
C HIS A 41 -16.90 34.90 14.73
N PHE A 42 -17.42 35.61 13.73
CA PHE A 42 -16.61 36.43 12.84
C PHE A 42 -16.90 37.92 13.10
N GLU A 43 -15.96 38.78 12.69
CA GLU A 43 -16.03 40.24 12.85
C GLU A 43 -17.33 40.86 12.27
N PHE A 44 -17.98 40.17 11.32
CA PHE A 44 -19.19 40.63 10.64
C PHE A 44 -20.47 39.82 10.95
N GLY A 45 -20.43 38.87 11.89
CA GLY A 45 -21.62 38.09 12.30
C GLY A 45 -21.34 36.65 12.68
N ASN A 46 -22.41 35.95 13.10
CA ASN A 46 -22.35 34.60 13.63
C ASN A 46 -23.09 33.63 12.73
N TYR A 47 -22.50 32.48 12.44
CA TYR A 47 -23.18 31.39 11.76
C TYR A 47 -22.74 30.05 12.33
N TYR A 48 -23.60 29.05 12.13
CA TYR A 48 -23.30 27.66 12.45
C TYR A 48 -22.51 27.07 11.29
N ASN A 49 -21.27 26.67 11.52
CA ASN A 49 -20.47 25.95 10.52
C ASN A 49 -20.53 24.44 10.81
N TYR A 50 -20.81 23.63 9.79
CA TYR A 50 -20.80 22.18 9.93
C TYR A 50 -19.44 21.63 9.52
N TYR A 51 -18.70 21.09 10.48
CA TYR A 51 -17.43 20.43 10.25
C TYR A 51 -17.67 18.93 10.02
N GLY A 52 -17.59 18.53 8.75
CA GLY A 52 -17.60 17.11 8.36
C GLY A 52 -16.29 16.42 8.68
N VAL A 53 -16.30 15.08 8.68
CA VAL A 53 -15.07 14.29 8.79
C VAL A 53 -14.17 14.61 7.59
N PRO A 54 -12.88 14.91 7.79
CA PRO A 54 -11.97 15.22 6.69
C PRO A 54 -11.82 14.08 5.68
N ASP A 55 -11.78 14.44 4.40
CA ASP A 55 -11.60 13.51 3.28
C ASP A 55 -10.26 12.77 3.31
N ALA A 56 -9.21 13.43 3.80
CA ALA A 56 -7.88 12.86 3.99
C ALA A 56 -7.89 11.60 4.86
N TRP A 57 -8.72 11.58 5.92
CA TRP A 57 -8.85 10.43 6.81
C TRP A 57 -9.56 9.28 6.06
N GLY A 58 -10.63 9.59 5.33
CA GLY A 58 -11.30 8.61 4.46
C GLY A 58 -10.37 8.00 3.39
N PHE A 59 -9.45 8.79 2.84
CA PHE A 59 -8.50 8.33 1.83
C PHE A 59 -7.43 7.39 2.40
N LEU A 60 -6.87 7.67 3.58
CA LEU A 60 -5.93 6.78 4.24
C LEU A 60 -6.60 5.44 4.62
N MET A 61 -7.84 5.50 5.07
CA MET A 61 -8.71 4.34 5.24
C MET A 61 -8.89 3.50 3.97
N PHE A 62 -9.19 4.16 2.85
CA PHE A 62 -9.29 3.49 1.56
C PHE A 62 -7.97 2.80 1.18
N CYS A 63 -6.83 3.44 1.41
CA CYS A 63 -5.52 2.85 1.18
C CYS A 63 -5.32 1.57 2.01
N ALA A 64 -5.70 1.59 3.29
CA ALA A 64 -5.65 0.42 4.18
C ALA A 64 -6.58 -0.71 3.72
N GLY A 65 -7.79 -0.40 3.23
CA GLY A 65 -8.69 -1.39 2.65
C GLY A 65 -8.12 -2.01 1.35
N TRP A 66 -7.56 -1.16 0.49
CA TRP A 66 -6.96 -1.58 -0.77
C TRP A 66 -5.77 -2.52 -0.59
N THR A 67 -4.93 -2.33 0.43
CA THR A 67 -3.81 -3.25 0.69
C THR A 67 -4.23 -4.63 1.10
N VAL A 68 -5.30 -4.76 1.90
CA VAL A 68 -5.85 -6.08 2.27
C VAL A 68 -6.26 -6.84 1.00
N LEU A 69 -7.01 -6.18 0.11
CA LEU A 69 -7.39 -6.72 -1.20
C LEU A 69 -6.17 -7.04 -2.08
N GLY A 70 -5.20 -6.13 -2.14
CA GLY A 70 -3.97 -6.29 -2.92
C GLY A 70 -3.12 -7.48 -2.46
N VAL A 71 -2.95 -7.66 -1.14
CA VAL A 71 -2.21 -8.79 -0.57
C VAL A 71 -2.93 -10.11 -0.88
N ILE A 72 -4.25 -10.16 -0.73
CA ILE A 72 -5.05 -11.34 -1.08
C ILE A 72 -4.89 -11.68 -2.56
N PHE A 73 -5.01 -10.69 -3.45
CA PHE A 73 -4.83 -10.87 -4.88
C PHE A 73 -3.45 -11.45 -5.22
N LEU A 74 -2.39 -10.93 -4.60
CA LEU A 74 -1.02 -11.40 -4.84
C LEU A 74 -0.74 -12.80 -4.28
N LEU A 75 -1.37 -13.18 -3.17
CA LEU A 75 -1.30 -14.55 -2.64
C LEU A 75 -1.97 -15.55 -3.59
N VAL A 76 -3.16 -15.21 -4.11
CA VAL A 76 -3.90 -16.04 -5.07
C VAL A 76 -3.16 -16.11 -6.41
N ALA A 77 -2.67 -14.98 -6.93
CA ALA A 77 -1.95 -14.91 -8.18
C ALA A 77 -0.66 -15.76 -8.15
N ARG A 78 0.06 -15.76 -7.02
CA ARG A 78 1.26 -16.59 -6.82
C ARG A 78 0.97 -18.08 -6.91
N ASN A 79 -0.19 -18.54 -6.44
CA ASN A 79 -0.51 -19.96 -6.38
C ASN A 79 -1.07 -20.52 -7.69
N ARG A 80 -1.72 -19.69 -8.52
CA ARG A 80 -2.41 -20.14 -9.74
C ARG A 80 -1.68 -19.88 -11.05
N PHE A 81 -0.78 -18.90 -11.14
CA PHE A 81 -0.37 -18.37 -12.45
C PHE A 81 1.13 -18.04 -12.56
N ALA A 82 2.00 -18.95 -12.11
CA ALA A 82 3.45 -18.71 -12.03
C ALA A 82 4.17 -18.44 -13.38
N ASP A 83 3.56 -18.77 -14.54
CA ASP A 83 4.29 -18.88 -15.81
C ASP A 83 4.09 -17.71 -16.82
N HIS A 84 3.29 -16.68 -16.49
CA HIS A 84 3.01 -15.60 -17.45
C HIS A 84 3.74 -14.29 -17.10
N VAL A 85 4.55 -13.79 -18.04
CA VAL A 85 5.24 -12.48 -17.96
C VAL A 85 4.27 -11.33 -17.65
N LEU A 86 3.04 -11.40 -18.17
CA LEU A 86 1.96 -10.43 -17.92
C LEU A 86 1.66 -10.25 -16.42
N ILE A 87 1.77 -11.31 -15.64
CA ILE A 87 1.46 -11.31 -14.20
C ILE A 87 2.59 -10.66 -13.40
N GLY A 88 3.82 -10.73 -13.91
CA GLY A 88 4.93 -9.92 -13.42
C GLY A 88 4.65 -8.42 -13.55
N TYR A 89 4.14 -7.97 -14.70
CA TYR A 89 3.77 -6.56 -14.92
C TYR A 89 2.60 -6.11 -14.06
N ILE A 90 1.52 -6.90 -13.98
CA ILE A 90 0.37 -6.60 -13.13
C ILE A 90 0.82 -6.47 -11.67
N ARG A 91 1.70 -7.37 -11.22
CA ARG A 91 2.24 -7.32 -9.86
C ARG A 91 2.99 -6.02 -9.60
N VAL A 92 3.89 -5.60 -10.50
CA VAL A 92 4.61 -4.32 -10.38
C VAL A 92 3.64 -3.13 -10.37
N ALA A 93 2.61 -3.15 -11.23
CA ALA A 93 1.61 -2.09 -11.28
C ALA A 93 0.81 -1.97 -9.97
N VAL A 94 0.38 -3.10 -9.39
CA VAL A 94 -0.34 -3.12 -8.10
C VAL A 94 0.55 -2.58 -6.97
N GLU A 95 1.83 -2.97 -6.91
CA GLU A 95 2.76 -2.42 -5.92
C GLU A 95 2.97 -0.91 -6.10
N ALA A 96 3.09 -0.44 -7.34
CA ALA A 96 3.30 0.99 -7.63
C ALA A 96 2.08 1.83 -7.25
N VAL A 97 0.87 1.35 -7.55
CA VAL A 97 -0.37 2.02 -7.15
C VAL A 97 -0.46 2.08 -5.63
N ALA A 98 -0.16 0.98 -4.93
CA ALA A 98 -0.13 0.96 -3.47
C ALA A 98 0.92 1.93 -2.89
N LEU A 99 2.14 1.92 -3.43
CA LEU A 99 3.20 2.84 -3.03
C LEU A 99 2.76 4.31 -3.14
N LEU A 100 2.17 4.69 -4.28
CA LEU A 100 1.73 6.06 -4.51
C LEU A 100 0.52 6.42 -3.65
N SER A 101 -0.42 5.49 -3.44
CA SER A 101 -1.59 5.74 -2.61
C SER A 101 -1.21 5.95 -1.15
N TRP A 102 -0.29 5.13 -0.61
CA TRP A 102 0.19 5.32 0.76
C TRP A 102 0.97 6.62 0.94
N LEU A 103 1.80 7.00 -0.04
CA LEU A 103 2.51 8.28 -0.03
C LEU A 103 1.53 9.45 0.08
N ALA A 104 0.52 9.46 -0.79
CA ALA A 104 -0.50 10.49 -0.77
C ALA A 104 -1.31 10.46 0.53
N GLY A 105 -1.63 9.26 1.03
CA GLY A 105 -2.48 9.07 2.20
C GLY A 105 -1.89 9.64 3.48
N PHE A 106 -0.67 9.22 3.84
CA PHE A 106 -0.07 9.70 5.08
C PHE A 106 0.25 11.20 5.02
N ILE A 107 0.63 11.74 3.85
CA ILE A 107 0.89 13.17 3.68
C ILE A 107 -0.40 13.97 3.84
N ALA A 108 -1.50 13.53 3.22
CA ALA A 108 -2.80 14.21 3.34
C ALA A 108 -3.25 14.27 4.80
N VAL A 109 -3.12 13.17 5.55
CA VAL A 109 -3.46 13.14 6.98
C VAL A 109 -2.49 14.00 7.79
N ALA A 110 -1.19 13.98 7.51
CA ALA A 110 -0.20 14.82 8.20
C ALA A 110 -0.48 16.32 8.05
N VAL A 111 -0.81 16.76 6.83
CA VAL A 111 -1.16 18.17 6.55
C VAL A 111 -2.43 18.56 7.28
N ASN A 112 -3.45 17.69 7.25
CA ASN A 112 -4.74 17.97 7.89
C ASN A 112 -4.65 18.03 9.43
N ILE A 113 -3.80 17.21 10.05
CA ILE A 113 -3.49 17.33 11.49
C ILE A 113 -2.83 18.68 11.80
N GLY A 114 -1.97 19.17 10.89
CA GLY A 114 -1.23 20.43 11.08
C GLY A 114 -2.07 21.69 10.86
N SER A 115 -3.13 21.63 10.06
CA SER A 115 -3.86 22.81 9.61
C SER A 115 -5.03 23.23 10.50
N SER A 116 -5.81 22.28 11.06
CA SER A 116 -7.09 22.67 11.69
C SER A 116 -7.94 21.55 12.33
N ALA A 117 -7.69 20.26 12.05
CA ALA A 117 -8.69 19.23 12.34
C ALA A 117 -8.64 18.59 13.75
N CYS A 118 -7.78 19.07 14.65
CA CYS A 118 -7.68 18.53 16.01
C CYS A 118 -7.60 19.62 17.08
N PRO A 119 -8.71 19.92 17.78
CA PRO A 119 -8.67 20.66 19.03
C PRO A 119 -7.85 19.88 20.08
N ILE A 120 -7.00 20.59 20.80
CA ILE A 120 -6.00 20.05 21.75
C ILE A 120 -6.66 19.27 22.92
N GLU A 121 -7.97 19.42 23.10
CA GLU A 121 -8.75 18.80 24.19
C GLU A 121 -9.36 17.43 23.84
N GLU A 122 -9.40 17.05 22.56
CA GLU A 122 -10.05 15.82 22.08
C GLU A 122 -9.03 14.68 21.94
N SER A 123 -9.22 13.62 22.73
CA SER A 123 -8.40 12.40 22.79
C SER A 123 -8.16 11.66 21.44
N GLY A 124 -8.86 12.04 20.37
CA GLY A 124 -8.76 11.44 19.04
C GLY A 124 -7.47 11.76 18.27
N CYS A 125 -6.80 12.89 18.54
CA CYS A 125 -5.68 13.30 17.71
C CYS A 125 -4.41 12.44 17.87
N GLY A 126 -4.26 11.78 19.02
CA GLY A 126 -3.17 10.82 19.25
C GLY A 126 -3.28 9.61 18.31
N SER A 127 -4.50 9.14 18.07
CA SER A 127 -4.78 8.03 17.16
C SER A 127 -4.41 8.36 15.72
N LEU A 128 -4.72 9.59 15.29
CA LEU A 128 -4.35 10.11 13.96
C LEU A 128 -2.85 10.27 13.76
N LYS A 129 -2.12 10.77 14.76
CA LYS A 129 -0.66 10.81 14.70
C LYS A 129 -0.06 9.42 14.57
N ALA A 130 -0.59 8.44 15.31
CA ALA A 130 -0.19 7.04 15.15
C ALA A 130 -0.50 6.52 13.75
N ALA A 131 -1.71 6.77 13.22
CA ALA A 131 -2.11 6.38 11.87
C ALA A 131 -1.15 6.95 10.80
N THR A 132 -0.76 8.22 10.92
CA THR A 132 0.21 8.86 10.02
C THR A 132 1.58 8.18 10.07
N VAL A 133 2.09 7.86 11.26
CA VAL A 133 3.39 7.19 11.44
C VAL A 133 3.35 5.79 10.85
N PHE A 134 2.33 5.00 11.17
CA PHE A 134 2.16 3.67 10.60
C PHE A 134 1.94 3.71 9.07
N GLY A 135 1.25 4.73 8.56
CA GLY A 135 1.12 4.95 7.12
C GLY A 135 2.45 5.28 6.42
N ALA A 136 3.33 6.05 7.06
CA ALA A 136 4.68 6.31 6.54
C ALA A 136 5.57 5.07 6.56
N LEU A 137 5.47 4.24 7.62
CA LEU A 137 6.17 2.95 7.69
C LEU A 137 5.66 1.98 6.62
N GLU A 138 4.35 1.95 6.39
CA GLU A 138 3.73 1.13 5.36
C GLU A 138 4.18 1.54 3.95
N TRP A 139 4.23 2.85 3.69
CA TRP A 139 4.82 3.38 2.47
C TRP A 139 6.26 2.88 2.26
N LEU A 140 7.10 2.89 3.31
CA LEU A 140 8.47 2.38 3.21
C LEU A 140 8.51 0.88 2.87
N LEU A 141 7.61 0.08 3.43
CA LEU A 141 7.47 -1.34 3.06
C LEU A 141 7.08 -1.50 1.59
N PHE A 142 6.18 -0.66 1.08
CA PHE A 142 5.84 -0.64 -0.35
C PHE A 142 7.02 -0.23 -1.23
N VAL A 143 7.87 0.70 -0.81
CA VAL A 143 9.11 1.04 -1.52
C VAL A 143 10.02 -0.19 -1.62
N ILE A 144 10.28 -0.86 -0.50
CA ILE A 144 11.15 -2.04 -0.46
C ILE A 144 10.58 -3.16 -1.35
N THR A 145 9.30 -3.48 -1.20
CA THR A 145 8.65 -4.56 -1.95
C THR A 145 8.54 -4.24 -3.45
N THR A 146 8.31 -2.99 -3.83
CA THR A 146 8.33 -2.54 -5.23
C THR A 146 9.70 -2.72 -5.86
N ILE A 147 10.77 -2.30 -5.17
CA ILE A 147 12.16 -2.46 -5.66
C ILE A 147 12.50 -3.95 -5.86
N LEU A 148 12.18 -4.79 -4.87
CA LEU A 148 12.42 -6.23 -4.95
C LEU A 148 11.64 -6.87 -6.10
N THR A 149 10.36 -6.56 -6.22
CA THR A 149 9.48 -7.09 -7.28
C THR A 149 9.98 -6.67 -8.66
N THR A 150 10.32 -5.39 -8.81
CA THR A 150 10.85 -4.83 -10.05
C THR A 150 12.14 -5.52 -10.46
N ARG A 151 13.11 -5.68 -9.54
CA ARG A 151 14.36 -6.40 -9.81
C ARG A 151 14.11 -7.84 -10.24
N ILE A 152 13.18 -8.55 -9.60
CA ILE A 152 12.85 -9.94 -9.96
C ILE A 152 12.31 -10.01 -11.40
N VAL A 153 11.36 -9.13 -11.76
CA VAL A 153 10.76 -9.12 -13.10
C VAL A 153 11.78 -8.72 -14.17
N PHE A 154 12.61 -7.70 -13.93
CA PHE A 154 13.64 -7.31 -14.90
C PHE A 154 14.74 -8.37 -15.05
N ASN A 155 15.13 -9.05 -13.98
CA ASN A 155 16.11 -10.14 -14.05
C ASN A 155 15.55 -11.39 -14.75
N SER A 156 14.26 -11.70 -14.58
CA SER A 156 13.63 -12.82 -15.29
C SER A 156 13.47 -12.54 -16.78
N ILE A 157 13.29 -11.28 -17.18
CA ILE A 157 13.30 -10.87 -18.60
C ILE A 157 14.71 -11.02 -19.21
N ARG A 158 15.77 -10.75 -18.43
CA ARG A 158 17.17 -10.86 -18.88
C ARG A 158 17.68 -12.29 -19.01
N GLN A 159 16.95 -13.31 -18.58
CA GLN A 159 17.23 -14.70 -18.93
C GLN A 159 16.34 -15.12 -20.11
N PRO A 160 16.75 -14.86 -21.37
CA PRO A 160 16.23 -15.63 -22.47
C PRO A 160 16.63 -17.09 -22.25
N LYS A 161 15.69 -18.01 -22.49
CA LYS A 161 15.95 -19.45 -22.53
C LYS A 161 17.19 -19.73 -23.38
N ASN A 162 18.32 -20.05 -22.76
CA ASN A 162 19.31 -20.94 -23.36
C ASN A 162 18.74 -22.36 -23.28
N SER A 163 17.64 -22.62 -23.97
CA SER A 163 17.27 -23.99 -24.34
C SER A 163 17.95 -24.27 -25.66
N THR A 164 19.20 -24.72 -25.54
CA THR A 164 19.88 -25.69 -26.40
C THR A 164 19.07 -26.09 -27.64
N ILE A 165 19.36 -25.46 -28.77
CA ILE A 165 19.25 -26.15 -30.07
C ILE A 165 20.56 -26.93 -30.17
N SER A 166 20.56 -28.20 -29.75
CA SER A 166 21.63 -29.13 -30.09
C SER A 166 21.42 -29.53 -31.56
N PRO A 167 22.38 -29.31 -32.47
CA PRO A 167 22.30 -29.82 -33.82
C PRO A 167 22.74 -31.29 -33.79
N ASP A 168 21.79 -32.21 -33.60
CA ASP A 168 22.06 -33.62 -33.92
C ASP A 168 22.05 -33.77 -35.44
N MET A 169 23.22 -33.55 -36.04
CA MET A 169 23.57 -34.02 -37.37
C MET A 169 24.34 -35.34 -37.19
N PRO A 170 23.76 -36.51 -37.53
CA PRO A 170 24.55 -37.70 -37.74
C PRO A 170 25.04 -37.71 -39.20
N THR A 171 26.30 -37.35 -39.38
CA THR A 171 27.11 -37.87 -40.49
C THR A 171 27.38 -39.35 -40.20
N GLN A 172 26.79 -40.26 -40.98
CA GLN A 172 27.30 -41.62 -41.13
C GLN A 172 27.32 -41.99 -42.62
N SER A 173 28.53 -42.11 -43.15
CA SER A 173 28.83 -42.85 -44.38
C SER A 173 28.85 -44.35 -44.08
N ALA A 174 28.29 -45.16 -44.97
CA ALA A 174 28.86 -46.41 -45.49
C ALA A 174 27.79 -47.26 -46.19
N ALA A 175 27.83 -47.27 -47.52
CA ALA A 175 27.79 -48.44 -48.40
C ALA A 175 27.79 -47.96 -49.87
#